data_AF-A0A7J7IK12-F1
#
_entry.id   AF-A0A7J7IK12-F1
#
_cell.length_a   1.000
_cell.length_b   1.000
_cell.length_c   1.000
_cell.angle_alpha   90.00
_cell.angle_beta   90.00
_cell.angle_gamma   90.00
#
_symmetry.space_group_name_H-M   'P 1'
#
loop_
_entity.id
_entity.type
_entity.pdbx_description
1 polymer ?
#
loop_
_entity_poly.entity_id
_entity_poly.type
_entity_poly.pdbx_seq_one_letter_code
_entity_poly.pdbx_strand_id
1 'polypeptide(L)'
;METDTTRPPTSTSPLDDTSVMEVNASDIKTRSTELTAWFHFVRGVWHRTPAEAASYLGSLVMQGLETASWYASGSYRIERVACFAYNCFTNEDIVVEAQFPGCTSVRRLGGPRPFGFRDLDKDPNSASIEPPEKLDQTQWAQLSVSSVLRSIEAAGERPLYPALKVVAAVDANWRGEALFLDAAACTLSQWKMAGSRFTEHAQATAASSIVAEGIWQYFSRYARHHKAYTFFSDLVGKSGERALILYVARALAAQQQHEKARSLAC
;
A
#
# COMPACT_ATOMS: atom_id res chain seq x y z
N MET A 1 -18.99 -36.44 -18.19
CA MET A 1 -17.84 -35.57 -18.48
C MET A 1 -18.43 -34.30 -19.04
N GLU A 2 -18.94 -33.44 -18.16
CA GLU A 2 -19.60 -32.18 -18.52
C GLU A 2 -18.93 -31.08 -17.72
N THR A 3 -18.26 -30.20 -18.45
CA THR A 3 -17.62 -28.99 -17.94
C THR A 3 -18.64 -27.86 -18.01
N ASP A 4 -19.29 -27.56 -16.88
CA ASP A 4 -20.06 -26.32 -16.76
C ASP A 4 -19.11 -25.16 -16.46
N THR A 5 -19.09 -24.21 -17.39
CA THR A 5 -18.20 -23.06 -17.44
C THR A 5 -19.06 -21.81 -17.42
N THR A 6 -19.36 -21.27 -16.25
CA THR A 6 -19.74 -19.85 -16.10
C THR A 6 -19.44 -19.35 -14.69
N ARG A 7 -18.21 -18.83 -14.47
CA ARG A 7 -17.95 -17.89 -13.38
C ARG A 7 -17.75 -16.51 -14.02
N PRO A 8 -18.53 -15.48 -13.63
CA PRO A 8 -18.36 -14.14 -14.19
C PRO A 8 -17.01 -13.55 -13.75
N PRO A 9 -16.43 -12.62 -14.53
CA PRO A 9 -15.19 -11.94 -14.15
C PRO A 9 -15.44 -11.19 -12.84
N THR A 10 -14.60 -11.47 -11.84
CA THR A 10 -14.54 -10.73 -10.58
C THR A 10 -14.22 -9.27 -10.89
N SER A 11 -15.25 -8.44 -10.85
CA SER A 11 -15.12 -6.99 -10.79
C SER A 11 -14.29 -6.64 -9.57
N THR A 12 -13.14 -6.02 -9.78
CA THR A 12 -12.35 -5.39 -8.72
C THR A 12 -13.22 -4.35 -8.03
N SER A 13 -13.67 -4.67 -6.83
CA SER A 13 -14.45 -3.75 -6.01
C SER A 13 -13.55 -2.60 -5.55
N PRO A 14 -14.04 -1.35 -5.50
CA PRO A 14 -13.26 -0.18 -5.08
C PRO A 14 -13.11 -0.07 -3.55
N LEU A 15 -13.31 -1.16 -2.80
CA LEU A 15 -13.42 -1.17 -1.33
C LEU A 15 -12.12 -1.59 -0.60
N ASP A 16 -11.10 -2.06 -1.31
CA ASP A 16 -9.89 -2.67 -0.70
C ASP A 16 -8.66 -1.74 -0.67
N ASP A 17 -8.85 -0.45 -0.98
CA ASP A 17 -7.75 0.47 -1.32
C ASP A 17 -7.29 1.37 -0.15
N THR A 18 -7.42 0.95 1.11
CA THR A 18 -6.84 1.71 2.24
C THR A 18 -6.14 0.80 3.24
N SER A 19 -5.08 1.33 3.84
CA SER A 19 -4.42 0.64 4.95
C SER A 19 -5.30 0.75 6.19
N VAL A 20 -5.63 -0.40 6.78
CA VAL A 20 -6.37 -0.48 8.04
C VAL A 20 -5.38 -0.61 9.18
N MET A 21 -5.60 0.13 10.25
CA MET A 21 -4.83 0.00 11.47
C MET A 21 -5.74 -0.51 12.59
N GLU A 22 -5.33 -1.59 13.26
CA GLU A 22 -6.03 -2.18 14.41
C GLU A 22 -5.18 -2.02 15.68
N VAL A 23 -5.81 -1.65 16.79
CA VAL A 23 -5.21 -1.52 18.12
C VAL A 23 -6.02 -2.34 19.10
N ASN A 24 -5.36 -3.23 19.84
CA ASN A 24 -5.95 -4.02 20.91
C ASN A 24 -5.36 -3.60 22.26
N ALA A 25 -6.23 -3.28 23.22
CA ALA A 25 -5.83 -2.81 24.54
C ALA A 25 -6.55 -3.58 25.65
N SER A 26 -5.92 -3.66 26.82
CA SER A 26 -6.49 -4.27 28.02
C SER A 26 -6.64 -3.25 29.14
N ASP A 27 -7.69 -3.40 29.96
CA ASP A 27 -7.89 -2.57 31.16
C ASP A 27 -6.93 -3.05 32.27
N ILE A 28 -6.13 -2.12 32.79
CA ILE A 28 -5.16 -2.40 33.85
C ILE A 28 -5.86 -2.77 35.17
N LYS A 29 -7.08 -2.27 35.42
CA LYS A 29 -7.75 -2.42 36.73
C LYS A 29 -8.49 -3.73 36.90
N THR A 30 -9.04 -4.33 35.85
CA THR A 30 -9.88 -5.53 35.99
C THR A 30 -9.18 -6.84 35.69
N ARG A 31 -8.04 -6.90 34.97
CA ARG A 31 -7.38 -8.15 34.50
C ARG A 31 -8.29 -9.18 33.78
N SER A 32 -9.59 -8.90 33.68
CA SER A 32 -10.63 -9.74 33.12
C SER A 32 -11.69 -8.82 32.52
N THR A 33 -11.43 -8.39 31.28
CA THR A 33 -12.39 -8.13 30.20
C THR A 33 -11.56 -7.54 29.06
N GLU A 34 -11.33 -8.35 28.03
CA GLU A 34 -10.77 -7.94 26.74
C GLU A 34 -11.47 -6.66 26.28
N LEU A 35 -10.72 -5.57 26.14
CA LEU A 35 -11.26 -4.31 25.66
C LEU A 35 -11.22 -4.34 24.13
N THR A 36 -12.42 -4.30 23.55
CA THR A 36 -12.78 -3.91 22.18
C THR A 36 -11.62 -3.47 21.29
N ALA A 37 -11.35 -4.21 20.20
CA ALA A 37 -10.40 -3.77 19.18
C ALA A 37 -10.87 -2.45 18.54
N TRP A 38 -9.99 -1.46 18.47
CA TRP A 38 -10.24 -0.22 17.72
C TRP A 38 -9.54 -0.30 16.37
N PHE A 39 -10.18 0.27 15.34
CA PHE A 39 -9.51 0.45 14.06
C PHE A 39 -9.76 1.85 13.49
N HIS A 40 -8.84 2.30 12.67
CA HIS A 40 -9.03 3.44 11.80
C HIS A 40 -8.32 3.23 10.47
N PHE A 41 -8.77 3.94 9.45
CA PHE A 41 -8.10 3.94 8.15
C PHE A 41 -6.95 4.94 8.17
N VAL A 42 -5.84 4.56 7.56
CA VAL A 42 -4.69 5.43 7.42
C VAL A 42 -4.18 5.43 5.98
N ARG A 43 -3.69 6.59 5.55
CA ARG A 43 -3.02 6.76 4.26
C ARG A 43 -1.77 7.62 4.40
N GLY A 44 -0.82 7.43 3.48
CA GLY A 44 0.48 8.12 3.51
C GLY A 44 1.47 7.50 4.50
N VAL A 45 1.19 6.29 4.99
CA VAL A 45 2.15 5.48 5.73
C VAL A 45 2.74 4.49 4.74
N TRP A 46 4.03 4.66 4.43
CA TRP A 46 4.77 3.70 3.62
C TRP A 46 5.75 2.94 4.50
N HIS A 47 5.78 1.62 4.33
CA HIS A 47 6.71 0.75 5.00
C HIS A 47 7.67 0.21 3.95
N ARG A 48 8.93 0.64 4.00
CA ARG A 48 9.98 0.09 3.13
C ARG A 48 10.81 -0.97 3.84
N THR A 49 10.66 -1.02 5.16
CA THR A 49 11.29 -1.98 6.04
C THR A 49 10.35 -2.27 7.21
N PRO A 50 10.49 -3.43 7.86
CA PRO A 50 9.76 -3.72 9.09
C PRO A 50 10.09 -2.72 10.21
N ALA A 51 11.30 -2.14 10.22
CA ALA A 51 11.71 -1.16 11.21
C ALA A 51 10.94 0.16 11.10
N GLU A 52 10.70 0.65 9.87
CA GLU A 52 9.88 1.84 9.64
C GLU A 52 8.43 1.62 10.08
N ALA A 53 7.89 0.43 9.81
CA ALA A 53 6.56 0.05 10.27
C ALA A 53 6.48 -0.01 11.80
N ALA A 54 7.43 -0.68 12.46
CA ALA A 54 7.50 -0.73 13.91
C ALA A 54 7.64 0.66 14.55
N SER A 55 8.44 1.54 13.94
CA SER A 55 8.62 2.92 14.41
C SER A 55 7.32 3.72 14.34
N TYR A 56 6.57 3.59 13.23
CA TYR A 56 5.25 4.21 13.09
C TYR A 56 4.28 3.70 14.17
N LEU A 57 4.16 2.38 14.33
CA LEU A 57 3.31 1.78 15.35
C LEU A 57 3.70 2.21 16.78
N GLY A 58 5.00 2.27 17.06
CA GLY A 58 5.52 2.75 18.34
C GLY A 58 5.18 4.22 18.60
N SER A 59 5.24 5.07 17.57
CA SER A 59 4.85 6.49 17.71
C SER A 59 3.38 6.66 18.09
N LEU A 60 2.51 5.80 17.57
CA LEU A 60 1.07 5.80 17.88
C LEU A 60 0.79 5.30 19.30
N VAL A 61 1.50 4.24 19.71
CA VAL A 61 1.40 3.74 21.10
C VAL A 61 1.84 4.82 22.09
N MET A 62 2.89 5.58 21.77
CA MET A 62 3.37 6.69 22.60
C MET A 62 2.40 7.87 22.63
N GLN A 63 1.71 8.16 21.54
CA GLN A 63 0.66 9.19 21.50
C GLN A 63 -0.58 8.77 22.30
N GLY A 64 -0.79 7.46 22.44
CA GLY A 64 -1.96 6.89 23.11
C GLY A 64 -3.22 6.99 22.25
N LEU A 65 -4.24 6.23 22.66
CA LEU A 65 -5.61 6.41 22.20
C LEU A 65 -6.21 7.64 22.91
N GLU A 66 -6.79 8.56 22.14
CA GLU A 66 -7.66 9.58 22.71
C GLU A 66 -8.78 8.87 23.48
N THR A 67 -8.91 9.19 24.77
CA THR A 67 -9.99 8.64 25.58
C THR A 67 -11.30 9.22 25.06
N ALA A 68 -12.14 8.38 24.46
CA ALA A 68 -13.46 8.81 24.07
C ALA A 68 -14.19 9.33 25.32
N SER A 69 -14.84 10.50 25.23
CA SER A 69 -15.45 11.17 26.39
C SER A 69 -16.53 10.34 27.11
N TRP A 70 -17.03 9.29 26.47
CA TRP A 70 -17.99 8.33 27.02
C TRP A 70 -17.32 7.11 27.71
N TYR A 71 -16.00 6.95 27.61
CA TYR A 71 -15.23 5.91 28.28
C TYR A 71 -14.61 6.48 29.57
N ALA A 72 -15.15 6.08 30.72
CA ALA A 72 -14.77 6.61 32.02
C ALA A 72 -13.36 6.16 32.45
N SER A 73 -12.43 7.12 32.61
CA SER A 73 -11.22 7.11 33.47
C SER A 73 -10.59 5.76 33.85
N GLY A 74 -10.43 4.85 32.90
CA GLY A 74 -9.68 3.60 33.01
C GLY A 74 -8.30 3.79 32.40
N SER A 75 -7.26 3.34 33.09
CA SER A 75 -5.92 3.26 32.50
C SER A 75 -5.88 2.02 31.61
N TYR A 76 -5.75 2.20 30.30
CA TYR A 76 -5.59 1.10 29.36
C TYR A 76 -4.11 0.87 29.06
N ARG A 77 -3.77 -0.37 28.67
CA ARG A 77 -2.46 -0.71 28.12
C ARG A 77 -2.66 -1.29 26.72
N ILE A 78 -2.01 -0.70 25.73
CA ILE A 78 -1.99 -1.27 24.38
C ILE A 78 -1.10 -2.51 24.42
N GLU A 79 -1.67 -3.67 24.12
CA GLU A 79 -0.94 -4.94 24.10
C GLU A 79 -0.46 -5.28 22.70
N ARG A 80 -1.25 -4.91 21.69
CA ARG A 80 -0.97 -5.24 20.29
C ARG A 80 -1.46 -4.14 19.36
N VAL A 81 -0.69 -3.88 18.33
CA VAL A 81 -1.05 -3.00 17.22
C VAL A 81 -0.69 -3.65 15.91
N ALA A 82 -1.57 -3.59 14.91
CA ALA A 82 -1.31 -4.09 13.58
C ALA A 82 -1.61 -3.03 12.52
N CYS A 83 -0.76 -2.95 11.49
CA CYS A 83 -0.99 -2.18 10.28
C CYS A 83 -1.13 -3.13 9.10
N PHE A 84 -2.22 -2.98 8.37
CA PHE A 84 -2.55 -3.76 7.18
C PHE A 84 -2.29 -2.89 5.96
N ALA A 85 -1.52 -3.40 5.01
CA ALA A 85 -1.23 -2.69 3.79
C ALA A 85 -1.34 -3.62 2.59
N TYR A 86 -2.27 -3.29 1.69
CA TYR A 86 -2.47 -4.02 0.45
C TYR A 86 -1.27 -3.88 -0.49
N ASN A 87 -0.86 -4.98 -1.12
CA ASN A 87 0.13 -5.01 -2.19
C ASN A 87 -0.56 -5.29 -3.52
N CYS A 88 -0.65 -4.28 -4.39
CA CYS A 88 -1.35 -4.43 -5.67
C CYS A 88 -0.63 -5.35 -6.67
N PHE A 89 0.66 -5.67 -6.45
CA PHE A 89 1.41 -6.54 -7.34
C PHE A 89 1.12 -8.03 -7.09
N THR A 90 0.83 -8.40 -5.84
CA THR A 90 0.57 -9.79 -5.44
C THR A 90 -0.89 -10.03 -5.07
N ASN A 91 -1.69 -8.98 -4.91
CA ASN A 91 -3.07 -9.03 -4.39
C ASN A 91 -3.15 -9.66 -2.99
N GLU A 92 -2.17 -9.32 -2.14
CA GLU A 92 -2.07 -9.81 -0.77
C GLU A 92 -1.99 -8.62 0.20
N ASP A 93 -2.53 -8.80 1.40
CA ASP A 93 -2.32 -7.84 2.49
C ASP A 93 -1.07 -8.20 3.28
N ILE A 94 -0.18 -7.23 3.43
CA ILE A 94 0.96 -7.32 4.33
C ILE A 94 0.53 -6.77 5.68
N VAL A 95 0.65 -7.60 6.71
CA VAL A 95 0.36 -7.23 8.10
C VAL A 95 1.66 -7.07 8.84
N VAL A 96 1.90 -5.88 9.38
CA VAL A 96 2.95 -5.64 10.36
C VAL A 96 2.32 -5.50 11.72
N GLU A 97 2.65 -6.40 12.63
CA GLU A 97 2.10 -6.45 13.99
C GLU A 97 3.21 -6.17 15.00
N ALA A 98 2.96 -5.24 15.92
CA ALA A 98 3.80 -4.97 17.08
C ALA A 98 3.07 -5.43 18.34
N GLN A 99 3.69 -6.35 19.10
CA GLN A 99 3.25 -6.79 20.41
C GLN A 99 4.13 -6.17 21.49
N PHE A 100 3.51 -5.66 22.55
CA PHE A 100 4.18 -4.95 23.61
C PHE A 100 4.23 -5.79 24.90
N PRO A 101 5.42 -6.00 25.50
CA PRO A 101 6.73 -5.47 25.09
C PRO A 101 7.45 -6.31 24.01
N GLY A 102 7.95 -5.66 22.96
CA GLY A 102 9.20 -6.06 22.29
C GLY A 102 9.15 -7.05 21.13
N CYS A 103 8.00 -7.36 20.52
CA CYS A 103 7.97 -8.21 19.32
C CYS A 103 7.35 -7.48 18.12
N THR A 104 8.00 -7.52 16.96
CA THR A 104 7.39 -7.14 15.68
C THR A 104 7.37 -8.37 14.77
N SER A 105 6.20 -8.71 14.26
CA SER A 105 6.02 -9.79 13.29
C SER A 105 5.46 -9.24 11.98
N VAL A 106 5.79 -9.91 10.88
CA VAL A 106 5.28 -9.61 9.55
C VAL A 106 4.64 -10.86 8.99
N ARG A 107 3.45 -10.73 8.42
CA ARG A 107 2.66 -11.83 7.85
C ARG A 107 2.01 -11.39 6.54
N ARG A 108 1.91 -12.31 5.58
CA ARG A 108 1.05 -12.15 4.41
C ARG A 108 -0.32 -12.75 4.67
N LEU A 109 -1.37 -12.04 4.25
CA LEU A 109 -2.72 -12.57 4.19
C LEU A 109 -3.08 -12.78 2.71
N GLY A 110 -3.24 -14.05 2.34
CA GLY A 110 -3.75 -14.42 1.02
C GLY A 110 -5.28 -14.27 0.98
N GLY A 111 -5.75 -13.22 0.31
CA GLY A 111 -7.17 -12.91 0.12
C GLY A 111 -7.89 -12.41 1.38
N PRO A 112 -9.19 -12.08 1.28
CA PRO A 112 -9.97 -11.50 2.38
C PRO A 112 -10.24 -12.57 3.44
N ARG A 113 -9.27 -12.79 4.33
CA ARG A 113 -9.48 -13.56 5.56
C ARG A 113 -9.82 -12.56 6.67
N PRO A 114 -11.04 -12.60 7.24
CA PRO A 114 -11.38 -11.78 8.39
C PRO A 114 -10.39 -12.07 9.52
N PHE A 115 -9.76 -11.01 10.04
CA PHE A 115 -8.84 -11.11 11.16
C PHE A 115 -9.63 -11.56 12.40
N GLY A 116 -9.32 -12.76 12.90
CA GLY A 116 -10.10 -13.43 13.95
C GLY A 116 -10.14 -14.95 13.77
N PHE A 117 -9.97 -15.44 12.53
CA PHE A 117 -9.65 -16.84 12.29
C PHE A 117 -8.16 -17.08 12.59
N ARG A 118 -7.85 -17.32 13.87
CA ARG A 118 -6.87 -18.37 14.16
C ARG A 118 -7.46 -19.65 13.55
N ASP A 119 -6.65 -20.55 13.02
CA ASP A 119 -7.13 -21.92 12.86
C ASP A 119 -7.62 -22.35 14.26
N LEU A 120 -8.94 -22.32 14.49
CA LEU A 120 -9.55 -22.72 15.76
C LEU A 120 -9.35 -24.24 15.99
N ASP A 121 -8.86 -24.95 14.97
CA ASP A 121 -8.39 -26.33 15.01
C ASP A 121 -6.92 -26.48 15.44
N LYS A 122 -6.16 -25.39 15.60
CA LYS A 122 -4.80 -25.44 16.17
C LYS A 122 -4.89 -25.23 17.67
N ASP A 123 -4.54 -26.31 18.37
CA ASP A 123 -4.41 -26.43 19.82
C ASP A 123 -3.83 -25.14 20.45
N PRO A 124 -4.42 -24.53 21.50
CA PRO A 124 -3.88 -23.32 22.13
C PRO A 124 -2.46 -23.49 22.71
N ASN A 125 -1.99 -24.73 22.89
CA ASN A 125 -0.60 -25.08 23.22
C ASN A 125 0.32 -25.22 21.99
N SER A 126 -0.23 -25.28 20.78
CA SER A 126 0.50 -25.18 19.52
C SER A 126 0.70 -23.72 19.14
N ALA A 127 1.49 -23.01 19.95
CA ALA A 127 2.14 -21.78 19.52
C ALA A 127 3.22 -22.10 18.48
N SER A 128 2.86 -22.81 17.40
CA SER A 128 3.63 -22.73 16.16
C SER A 128 3.36 -21.34 15.61
N ILE A 129 4.04 -20.35 16.19
CA ILE A 129 4.32 -19.08 15.57
C ILE A 129 4.89 -19.47 14.21
N GLU A 130 4.09 -19.40 13.16
CA GLU A 130 4.63 -19.53 11.81
C GLU A 130 5.80 -18.55 11.75
N PRO A 131 6.99 -19.01 11.35
CA PRO A 131 8.19 -18.20 11.45
C PRO A 131 7.94 -16.86 10.76
N PRO A 132 8.37 -15.74 11.35
CA PRO A 132 8.13 -14.42 10.80
C PRO A 132 8.50 -14.44 9.33
N GLU A 133 7.52 -14.12 8.50
CA GLU A 133 7.66 -14.31 7.07
C GLU A 133 8.65 -13.26 6.55
N LYS A 134 9.75 -13.72 5.98
CA LYS A 134 10.78 -12.83 5.48
C LYS A 134 10.35 -12.32 4.10
N LEU A 135 9.77 -11.13 4.10
CA LEU A 135 9.57 -10.37 2.87
C LEU A 135 10.93 -9.97 2.28
N ASP A 136 11.09 -10.19 0.98
CA ASP A 136 12.28 -9.72 0.26
C ASP A 136 12.23 -8.20 0.03
N GLN A 137 13.34 -7.63 -0.42
CA GLN A 137 13.43 -6.19 -0.68
C GLN A 137 12.48 -5.73 -1.79
N THR A 138 12.15 -6.61 -2.74
CA THR A 138 11.25 -6.32 -3.86
C THR A 138 9.82 -6.19 -3.37
N GLN A 139 9.36 -7.06 -2.47
CA GLN A 139 8.05 -7.04 -1.85
C GLN A 139 7.85 -5.79 -0.99
N TRP A 140 8.88 -5.36 -0.26
CA TRP A 140 8.84 -4.07 0.43
C TRP A 140 8.77 -2.88 -0.54
N ALA A 141 9.49 -2.95 -1.67
CA ALA A 141 9.40 -1.93 -2.71
C ALA A 141 8.00 -1.90 -3.35
N GLN A 142 7.40 -3.05 -3.64
CA GLN A 142 6.03 -3.19 -4.13
C GLN A 142 5.02 -2.59 -3.16
N LEU A 143 5.16 -2.88 -1.87
CA LEU A 143 4.28 -2.35 -0.82
C LEU A 143 4.39 -0.83 -0.72
N SER A 144 5.62 -0.30 -0.78
CA SER A 144 5.88 1.14 -0.81
C SER A 144 5.22 1.80 -2.03
N VAL A 145 5.39 1.23 -3.22
CA VAL A 145 4.74 1.73 -4.45
C VAL A 145 3.22 1.68 -4.33
N SER A 146 2.67 0.56 -3.85
CA SER A 146 1.22 0.38 -3.67
C SER A 146 0.62 1.44 -2.73
N SER A 147 1.26 1.70 -1.59
CA SER A 147 0.81 2.73 -0.63
C SER A 147 0.84 4.15 -1.23
N VAL A 148 1.87 4.47 -2.00
CA VAL A 148 2.00 5.77 -2.66
C VAL A 148 0.97 5.94 -3.78
N LEU A 149 0.74 4.92 -4.61
CA LEU A 149 -0.25 4.97 -5.68
C LEU A 149 -1.66 5.24 -5.14
N ARG A 150 -2.06 4.57 -4.06
CA ARG A 150 -3.33 4.83 -3.37
C ARG A 150 -3.39 6.26 -2.83
N SER A 151 -2.27 6.77 -2.32
CA SER A 151 -2.16 8.16 -1.87
C SER A 151 -2.28 9.19 -2.98
N ILE A 152 -1.89 8.85 -4.21
CA ILE A 152 -2.02 9.71 -5.40
C ILE A 152 -3.47 9.72 -5.89
N GLU A 153 -4.12 8.56 -5.95
CA GLU A 153 -5.50 8.42 -6.44
C GLU A 153 -6.44 9.25 -5.58
N ALA A 154 -6.50 8.95 -4.26
CA ALA A 154 -7.28 9.56 -3.18
C ALA A 154 -8.74 9.99 -3.49
N ALA A 155 -9.24 9.72 -4.70
CA ALA A 155 -10.51 10.18 -5.20
C ALA A 155 -11.61 9.29 -4.65
N GLY A 156 -12.63 9.90 -4.06
CA GLY A 156 -13.80 9.17 -3.52
C GLY A 156 -13.62 8.62 -2.09
N GLU A 157 -12.51 8.92 -1.40
CA GLU A 157 -12.24 8.39 -0.04
C GLU A 157 -13.29 8.80 1.01
N ARG A 158 -13.92 9.96 0.86
CA ARG A 158 -15.04 10.39 1.71
C ARG A 158 -16.35 10.19 0.94
N PRO A 159 -17.35 9.48 1.48
CA PRO A 159 -17.50 9.04 2.87
C PRO A 159 -17.06 7.59 3.18
N LEU A 160 -16.45 6.89 2.21
CA LEU A 160 -16.18 5.45 2.29
C LEU A 160 -15.33 5.04 3.51
N TYR A 161 -14.38 5.90 3.92
CA TYR A 161 -13.45 5.61 5.02
C TYR A 161 -13.69 6.54 6.22
N PRO A 162 -14.54 6.16 7.19
CA PRO A 162 -14.77 6.96 8.38
C PRO A 162 -13.48 7.11 9.18
N ALA A 163 -13.23 8.32 9.70
CA ALA A 163 -12.04 8.65 10.49
C ALA A 163 -10.68 8.39 9.80
N LEU A 164 -10.62 8.42 8.46
CA LEU A 164 -9.37 8.34 7.70
C LEU A 164 -8.35 9.39 8.17
N LYS A 165 -7.17 8.92 8.60
CA LYS A 165 -6.00 9.75 8.93
C LYS A 165 -5.02 9.78 7.76
N VAL A 166 -4.52 10.97 7.43
CA VAL A 166 -3.52 11.16 6.37
C VAL A 166 -2.24 11.66 7.03
N VAL A 167 -1.19 10.83 7.06
CA VAL A 167 0.01 11.05 7.89
C VAL A 167 1.03 11.97 7.22
N ALA A 168 1.26 11.80 5.92
CA ALA A 168 1.92 12.78 5.05
C ALA A 168 1.80 12.26 3.62
N ALA A 169 1.46 13.12 2.66
CA ALA A 169 1.57 12.75 1.26
C ALA A 169 3.05 12.81 0.82
N VAL A 170 3.42 12.04 -0.21
CA VAL A 170 4.81 11.96 -0.75
C VAL A 170 5.37 13.34 -1.13
N ASP A 171 4.47 14.29 -1.40
CA ASP A 171 4.75 15.67 -1.77
C ASP A 171 5.35 16.52 -0.65
N ALA A 172 5.22 16.13 0.62
CA ALA A 172 5.77 16.89 1.76
C ALA A 172 7.29 16.75 1.93
N ASN A 173 7.94 15.78 1.26
CA ASN A 173 9.38 15.52 1.43
C ASN A 173 10.06 15.04 0.13
N TRP A 174 11.03 15.82 -0.36
CA TRP A 174 11.84 15.47 -1.55
C TRP A 174 12.55 14.11 -1.42
N ARG A 175 12.89 13.71 -0.19
CA ARG A 175 13.48 12.40 0.09
C ARG A 175 12.46 11.29 -0.14
N GLY A 176 11.20 11.51 0.21
CA GLY A 176 10.11 10.55 -0.03
C GLY A 176 9.87 10.30 -1.52
N GLU A 177 9.93 11.35 -2.34
CA GLU A 177 9.83 11.22 -3.80
C GLU A 177 10.94 10.34 -4.37
N ALA A 178 12.21 10.61 -4.06
CA ALA A 178 13.33 9.83 -4.58
C ALA A 178 13.19 8.35 -4.23
N LEU A 179 12.81 8.06 -2.98
CA LEU A 179 12.62 6.70 -2.48
C LEU A 179 11.46 5.98 -3.16
N PHE A 180 10.38 6.69 -3.46
CA PHE A 180 9.26 6.16 -4.24
C PHE A 180 9.69 5.81 -5.66
N LEU A 181 10.41 6.71 -6.33
CA LEU A 181 10.89 6.49 -7.71
C LEU A 181 11.89 5.34 -7.79
N ASP A 182 12.79 5.20 -6.80
CA ASP A 182 13.71 4.08 -6.70
C ASP A 182 12.95 2.75 -6.53
N ALA A 183 11.97 2.70 -5.63
CA ALA A 183 11.13 1.53 -5.44
C ALA A 183 10.31 1.18 -6.70
N ALA A 184 9.79 2.19 -7.40
CA ALA A 184 9.09 2.01 -8.66
C ALA A 184 10.01 1.45 -9.76
N ALA A 185 11.24 1.97 -9.87
CA ALA A 185 12.23 1.47 -10.81
C ALA A 185 12.63 0.01 -10.50
N CYS A 186 12.84 -0.34 -9.22
CA CYS A 186 13.15 -1.70 -8.79
C CYS A 186 12.04 -2.70 -9.13
N THR A 187 10.79 -2.26 -9.21
CA THR A 187 9.61 -3.11 -9.46
C THR A 187 9.16 -3.11 -10.92
N LEU A 188 9.90 -2.47 -11.83
CA LEU A 188 9.50 -2.28 -13.23
C LEU A 188 9.07 -3.56 -13.95
N SER A 189 9.80 -4.67 -13.74
CA SER A 189 9.49 -5.97 -14.35
C SER A 189 8.11 -6.54 -13.96
N GLN A 190 7.53 -6.02 -12.87
CA GLN A 190 6.28 -6.47 -12.28
C GLN A 190 5.14 -5.46 -12.45
N TRP A 191 5.35 -4.29 -13.07
CA TRP A 191 4.30 -3.27 -13.22
C TRP A 191 3.02 -3.81 -13.88
N LYS A 192 3.15 -4.73 -14.83
CA LYS A 192 1.99 -5.42 -15.45
C LYS A 192 1.14 -6.24 -14.47
N MET A 193 1.73 -6.72 -13.37
CA MET A 193 1.01 -7.52 -12.37
C MET A 193 0.10 -6.64 -11.49
N ALA A 194 0.44 -5.36 -11.35
CA ALA A 194 -0.37 -4.40 -10.61
C ALA A 194 -1.71 -4.06 -11.28
N GLY A 195 -1.97 -4.58 -12.47
CA GLY A 195 -3.19 -4.32 -13.23
C GLY A 195 -3.14 -3.03 -14.04
N SER A 196 -4.25 -2.72 -14.71
CA SER A 196 -4.42 -1.59 -15.62
C SER A 196 -5.65 -0.79 -15.21
N ARG A 197 -5.60 0.53 -15.37
CA ARG A 197 -6.78 1.39 -15.20
C ARG A 197 -7.69 1.38 -16.42
N PHE A 198 -7.14 0.99 -17.56
CA PHE A 198 -7.85 0.94 -18.83
C PHE A 198 -8.64 -0.37 -18.90
N THR A 199 -9.97 -0.26 -18.89
CA THR A 199 -10.90 -1.41 -19.03
C THR A 199 -10.91 -2.00 -20.43
N GLU A 200 -10.42 -1.26 -21.42
CA GLU A 200 -10.36 -1.66 -22.83
C GLU A 200 -9.18 -2.59 -23.16
N HIS A 201 -8.22 -2.74 -22.25
CA HIS A 201 -7.06 -3.60 -22.46
C HIS A 201 -7.27 -4.95 -21.77
N ALA A 202 -7.25 -6.04 -22.54
CA ALA A 202 -7.38 -7.41 -22.00
C ALA A 202 -6.20 -7.82 -21.09
N GLN A 203 -5.02 -7.20 -21.25
CA GLN A 203 -3.83 -7.48 -20.45
C GLN A 203 -3.06 -6.19 -20.17
N ALA A 204 -2.65 -6.00 -18.90
CA ALA A 204 -1.81 -4.87 -18.52
C ALA A 204 -0.39 -5.01 -19.09
N THR A 205 0.12 -3.92 -19.64
CA THR A 205 1.52 -3.75 -20.05
C THR A 205 2.23 -2.86 -19.04
N ALA A 206 3.57 -2.71 -19.13
CA ALA A 206 4.28 -1.75 -18.30
C ALA A 206 3.70 -0.33 -18.48
N ALA A 207 3.38 0.06 -19.72
CA ALA A 207 2.85 1.39 -20.02
C ALA A 207 1.37 1.58 -19.63
N SER A 208 0.55 0.55 -19.76
CA SER A 208 -0.87 0.63 -19.38
C SER A 208 -1.12 0.29 -17.90
N SER A 209 -0.06 0.01 -17.13
CA SER A 209 -0.16 -0.34 -15.72
C SER A 209 -0.66 0.82 -14.85
N ILE A 210 -1.30 0.48 -13.73
CA ILE A 210 -1.67 1.48 -12.72
C ILE A 210 -0.45 2.23 -12.14
N VAL A 211 0.72 1.60 -12.20
CA VAL A 211 1.98 2.15 -11.68
C VAL A 211 2.48 3.26 -12.58
N ALA A 212 2.61 3.00 -13.89
CA ALA A 212 3.07 4.00 -14.86
C ALA A 212 2.13 5.21 -14.90
N GLU A 213 0.81 4.95 -14.91
CA GLU A 213 -0.19 6.00 -14.92
C GLU A 213 -0.20 6.79 -13.60
N GLY A 214 -0.06 6.13 -12.44
CA GLY A 214 0.02 6.80 -11.16
C GLY A 214 1.28 7.68 -11.02
N ILE A 215 2.44 7.24 -11.51
CA ILE A 215 3.67 8.05 -11.56
C ILE A 215 3.47 9.27 -12.46
N TRP A 216 2.85 9.08 -13.62
CA TRP A 216 2.53 10.18 -14.53
C TRP A 216 1.58 11.20 -13.88
N GLN A 217 0.51 10.72 -13.24
CA GLN A 217 -0.44 11.57 -12.53
C GLN A 217 0.22 12.33 -11.39
N TYR A 218 1.10 11.67 -10.64
CA TYR A 218 1.89 12.31 -9.60
C TYR A 218 2.68 13.50 -10.17
N PHE A 219 3.48 13.31 -11.22
CA PHE A 219 4.23 14.44 -11.77
C PHE A 219 3.34 15.50 -12.41
N SER A 220 2.28 15.09 -13.09
CA SER A 220 1.35 15.99 -13.79
C SER A 220 0.58 16.89 -12.83
N ARG A 221 0.15 16.34 -11.68
CA ARG A 221 -0.57 17.08 -10.63
C ARG A 221 0.21 18.28 -10.10
N TYR A 222 1.54 18.22 -10.12
CA TYR A 222 2.41 19.31 -9.66
C TYR A 222 3.17 19.99 -10.81
N ALA A 223 2.77 19.78 -12.07
CA ALA A 223 3.43 20.32 -13.26
C ALA A 223 4.95 20.01 -13.38
N ARG A 224 5.40 18.89 -12.79
CA ARG A 224 6.81 18.45 -12.77
C ARG A 224 7.18 17.58 -13.97
N HIS A 225 6.78 18.01 -15.17
CA HIS A 225 6.93 17.24 -16.40
C HIS A 225 8.38 16.96 -16.78
N HIS A 226 9.32 17.85 -16.43
CA HIS A 226 10.75 17.59 -16.65
C HIS A 226 11.26 16.38 -15.85
N LYS A 227 10.85 16.25 -14.57
CA LYS A 227 11.21 15.08 -13.76
C LYS A 227 10.58 13.79 -14.30
N ALA A 228 9.34 13.86 -14.77
CA ALA A 228 8.70 12.74 -15.45
C ALA A 228 9.50 12.31 -16.68
N TYR A 229 9.91 13.25 -17.53
CA TYR A 229 10.73 12.99 -18.70
C TYR A 229 12.02 12.27 -18.33
N THR A 230 12.77 12.79 -17.35
CA THR A 230 14.04 12.18 -16.91
C THR A 230 13.82 10.76 -16.39
N PHE A 231 12.84 10.58 -15.50
CA PHE A 231 12.54 9.28 -14.91
C PHE A 231 12.19 8.22 -15.97
N PHE A 232 11.22 8.51 -16.86
CA PHE A 232 10.81 7.55 -17.88
C PHE A 232 11.89 7.32 -18.94
N SER A 233 12.67 8.34 -19.31
CA SER A 233 13.81 8.18 -20.25
C SER A 233 14.88 7.27 -19.67
N ASP A 234 15.19 7.44 -18.38
CA ASP A 234 16.14 6.57 -17.66
C ASP A 234 15.65 5.12 -17.62
N LEU A 235 14.36 4.89 -17.37
CA LEU A 235 13.79 3.55 -17.39
C LEU A 235 13.89 2.92 -18.78
N VAL A 236 13.52 3.64 -19.85
CA VAL A 236 13.65 3.14 -21.23
C VAL A 236 15.10 2.77 -21.55
N GLY A 237 16.06 3.64 -21.17
CA GLY A 237 17.47 3.42 -21.43
C GLY A 237 18.08 2.24 -20.64
N LYS A 238 17.70 2.07 -19.36
CA LYS A 238 18.27 1.04 -18.48
C LYS A 238 17.62 -0.33 -18.65
N SER A 239 16.29 -0.37 -18.82
CA SER A 239 15.51 -1.62 -18.85
C SER A 239 15.22 -2.12 -20.27
N GLY A 240 15.29 -1.24 -21.27
CA GLY A 240 14.85 -1.55 -22.63
C GLY A 240 13.33 -1.63 -22.81
N GLU A 241 12.53 -1.27 -21.79
CA GLU A 241 11.06 -1.27 -21.88
C GLU A 241 10.54 -0.14 -22.78
N ARG A 242 10.46 -0.44 -24.08
CA ARG A 242 10.09 0.54 -25.12
C ARG A 242 8.67 1.06 -24.97
N ALA A 243 7.76 0.31 -24.33
CA ALA A 243 6.39 0.77 -24.13
C ALA A 243 6.32 2.08 -23.33
N LEU A 244 7.32 2.34 -22.46
CA LEU A 244 7.40 3.56 -21.66
C LEU A 244 7.77 4.81 -22.47
N ILE A 245 8.17 4.69 -23.74
CA ILE A 245 8.39 5.84 -24.64
C ILE A 245 7.13 6.71 -24.73
N LEU A 246 5.94 6.12 -24.58
CA LEU A 246 4.68 6.86 -24.48
C LEU A 246 4.71 7.93 -23.39
N TYR A 247 5.25 7.63 -22.21
CA TYR A 247 5.32 8.60 -21.11
C TYR A 247 6.42 9.64 -21.32
N VAL A 248 7.50 9.28 -22.02
CA VAL A 248 8.52 10.25 -22.47
C VAL A 248 7.89 11.26 -23.44
N ALA A 249 7.12 10.78 -24.43
CA ALA A 249 6.41 11.63 -25.37
C ALA A 249 5.34 12.51 -24.68
N ARG A 250 4.55 11.94 -23.75
CA ARG A 250 3.59 12.71 -22.92
C ARG A 250 4.28 13.82 -22.12
N ALA A 251 5.43 13.53 -21.50
CA ALA A 251 6.19 14.51 -20.73
C ALA A 251 6.76 15.64 -21.60
N LEU A 252 7.19 15.35 -22.83
CA LEU A 252 7.65 16.37 -23.80
C LEU A 252 6.49 17.23 -24.31
N ALA A 253 5.35 16.62 -24.63
CA ALA A 253 4.16 17.35 -25.06
C ALA A 253 3.67 18.31 -23.97
N ALA A 254 3.67 17.88 -22.70
CA ALA A 254 3.34 18.74 -21.56
C ALA A 254 4.34 19.89 -21.35
N GLN A 255 5.58 19.74 -21.82
CA GLN A 255 6.59 20.81 -21.87
C GLN A 255 6.49 21.68 -23.14
N GLN A 256 5.42 21.56 -23.93
CA GLN A 256 5.22 22.25 -25.22
C GLN A 256 6.25 21.88 -26.31
N GLN A 257 6.96 20.75 -26.17
CA GLN A 257 7.93 20.26 -27.15
C GLN A 257 7.26 19.25 -28.10
N HIS A 258 6.21 19.67 -28.79
CA HIS A 258 5.35 18.81 -29.61
C HIS A 258 6.09 18.11 -30.76
N GLU A 259 7.08 18.77 -31.37
CA GLU A 259 7.86 18.18 -32.47
C GLU A 259 8.68 16.98 -32.01
N LYS A 260 9.35 17.10 -30.85
CA LYS A 260 10.12 16.00 -30.26
C LYS A 260 9.21 14.89 -29.74
N ALA A 261 8.03 15.23 -29.22
CA ALA A 261 7.05 14.23 -28.80
C ALA A 261 6.56 13.40 -30.00
N ARG A 262 6.31 14.04 -31.15
CA ARG A 262 5.90 13.36 -32.39
C ARG A 262 6.99 12.45 -32.94
N SER A 263 8.25 12.86 -32.90
CA SER A 263 9.36 12.02 -33.41
C SER A 263 9.56 10.73 -32.62
N LEU A 264 9.04 10.64 -31.40
CA LEU A 264 9.09 9.43 -30.57
C LEU A 264 7.88 8.49 -30.79
N ALA A 265 6.83 8.97 -31.45
CA ALA A 265 5.60 8.21 -31.72
C ALA A 265 5.58 7.57 -33.13
N CYS A 266 6.56 7.92 -33.98
CA CYS A 266 6.80 7.33 -35.31
C CYS A 266 7.82 6.20 -35.21
#